data_AF-F9RLU9-F1
#
_entry.id   AF-F9RLU9-F1
#
_cell.length_a   1.000
_cell.length_b   1.000
_cell.length_c   1.000
_cell.angle_alpha   90.00
_cell.angle_beta   90.00
_cell.angle_gamma   90.00
#
_symmetry.space_group_name_H-M   'P 1'
#
loop_
_entity.id
_entity.type
_entity.pdbx_description
1 polymer ?
#
loop_
_entity_poly.entity_id
_entity_poly.type
_entity_poly.pdbx_seq_one_letter_code
_entity_poly.pdbx_strand_id
1 'polypeptide(L)'
;MKKDFFLLNKNKHYFVATGDVDTSKLVGCTLYATLSDLYDAAANAHNLSVDEIEGTELGFTAFDGKWLSNEIMDIDELETMSIEEYLSNYEG
;
A
#
# COMPACT_ATOMS: atom_id res chain seq x y z
N MET A 1 17.99 -2.06 -6.90
CA MET A 1 17.01 -3.12 -6.57
C MET A 1 15.84 -2.41 -5.93
N LYS A 2 14.62 -2.53 -6.47
CA LYS A 2 13.45 -1.87 -5.87
C LYS A 2 13.12 -2.58 -4.55
N LYS A 3 12.63 -1.83 -3.57
CA LYS A 3 12.27 -2.34 -2.24
C LYS A 3 10.76 -2.37 -2.12
N ASP A 4 10.25 -3.43 -1.51
CA ASP A 4 8.83 -3.54 -1.16
C ASP A 4 8.57 -2.91 0.21
N PHE A 5 7.45 -2.20 0.29
CA PHE A 5 6.92 -1.63 1.51
C PHE A 5 5.52 -2.19 1.74
N PHE A 6 5.31 -2.77 2.92
CA PHE A 6 4.05 -3.34 3.37
C PHE A 6 3.41 -2.38 4.36
N LEU A 7 2.26 -1.81 4.03
CA LEU A 7 1.69 -0.69 4.79
C LEU A 7 0.21 -0.89 5.08
N LEU A 8 -0.23 -0.50 6.27
CA LEU A 8 -1.64 -0.30 6.62
C LEU A 8 -1.84 1.16 6.98
N ASN A 9 -2.77 1.86 6.33
CA ASN A 9 -3.05 3.26 6.66
C ASN A 9 -4.09 3.40 7.77
N LYS A 10 -4.31 4.64 8.23
CA LYS A 10 -5.30 5.02 9.25
C LYS A 10 -6.74 4.66 8.89
N ASN A 11 -7.01 4.48 7.60
CA ASN A 11 -8.32 4.12 7.05
C ASN A 11 -8.47 2.60 6.89
N LYS A 12 -7.52 1.81 7.38
CA LYS A 12 -7.47 0.33 7.33
C LYS A 12 -7.29 -0.25 5.92
N HIS A 13 -6.89 0.57 4.96
CA HIS A 13 -6.45 0.08 3.64
C HIS A 13 -5.01 -0.39 3.72
N TYR A 14 -4.70 -1.48 3.03
CA TYR A 14 -3.41 -2.13 3.05
C TYR A 14 -2.81 -2.20 1.66
N PHE A 15 -1.49 -1.99 1.60
CA PHE A 15 -0.78 -1.69 0.37
C PHE A 15 0.53 -2.47 0.28
N VAL A 16 0.90 -2.80 -0.95
CA VAL A 16 2.26 -3.20 -1.32
C VAL A 16 2.80 -2.16 -2.30
N ALA A 17 3.82 -1.41 -1.88
CA ALA A 17 4.48 -0.42 -2.72
C ALA A 17 5.92 -0.85 -3.04
N THR A 18 6.24 -1.06 -4.32
CA THR A 18 7.56 -1.46 -4.81
C THR A 18 8.27 -0.28 -5.46
N GLY A 19 9.27 0.30 -4.78
CA GLY A 19 9.97 1.48 -5.26
C GLY A 19 10.80 2.18 -4.19
N ASP A 20 11.00 3.48 -4.34
CA ASP A 20 11.61 4.35 -3.33
C ASP A 20 10.52 5.18 -2.66
N VAL A 21 9.96 4.64 -1.57
CA VAL A 21 8.99 5.34 -0.71
C VAL A 21 9.72 6.05 0.41
N ASP A 22 9.52 7.36 0.55
CA ASP A 22 10.03 8.14 1.68
C ASP A 22 9.15 7.93 2.91
N THR A 23 9.46 6.88 3.66
CA THR A 23 8.67 6.50 4.85
C THR A 23 8.55 7.59 5.91
N SER A 24 9.41 8.62 5.90
CA SER A 24 9.32 9.76 6.82
C SER A 24 8.14 10.70 6.52
N LYS A 25 7.57 10.62 5.31
CA LYS A 25 6.41 11.41 4.86
C LYS A 25 5.08 10.66 5.00
N LEU A 26 5.10 9.40 5.41
CA LEU A 26 3.89 8.64 5.67
C LEU A 26 3.22 9.12 6.96
N VAL A 27 1.93 9.45 6.88
CA VAL A 27 1.15 9.99 8.00
C VAL A 27 0.04 9.02 8.35
N GLY A 28 0.12 8.44 9.55
CA GLY A 28 -0.89 7.48 10.01
C GLY A 28 -0.80 6.11 9.33
N CYS A 29 0.35 5.78 8.73
CA CYS A 29 0.62 4.43 8.24
C CYS A 29 1.47 3.66 9.24
N THR A 30 1.15 2.37 9.37
CA THR A 30 2.00 1.38 10.05
C THR A 30 2.74 0.59 8.98
N LEU A 31 4.06 0.47 9.13
CA LEU A 31 4.89 -0.36 8.26
C LEU A 31 5.10 -1.74 8.88
N TYR A 32 5.09 -2.75 8.02
CA TYR A 32 5.32 -4.14 8.39
C TYR A 32 6.58 -4.67 7.72
N ALA A 33 7.25 -5.62 8.39
CA ALA A 33 8.48 -6.20 7.89
C ALA A 33 8.22 -7.19 6.75
N THR A 34 7.08 -7.86 6.78
CA THR A 34 6.67 -8.87 5.80
C THR A 34 5.23 -8.67 5.35
N LEU A 35 4.89 -9.27 4.21
CA LEU A 35 3.52 -9.32 3.72
C LEU A 35 2.60 -10.10 4.67
N SER A 36 3.11 -11.16 5.30
CA SER A 36 2.36 -11.92 6.31
C SER A 36 1.96 -11.06 7.51
N ASP A 37 2.90 -10.26 8.04
CA ASP A 37 2.61 -9.36 9.17
C ASP A 37 1.56 -8.29 8.79
N LEU A 38 1.59 -7.81 7.55
CA LEU A 38 0.58 -6.89 7.03
C LEU A 38 -0.80 -7.55 6.99
N TYR A 39 -0.89 -8.79 6.47
CA TYR A 39 -2.15 -9.50 6.43
C TYR A 39 -2.69 -9.78 7.83
N ASP A 40 -1.89 -10.27 8.76
CA ASP A 40 -2.34 -10.49 10.15
C ASP A 40 -2.95 -9.20 10.75
N ALA A 41 -2.32 -8.05 10.50
CA ALA A 41 -2.81 -6.77 10.97
C ALA A 41 -4.08 -6.28 10.24
N ALA A 42 -4.14 -6.44 8.92
CA ALA A 42 -5.30 -6.08 8.11
C ALA A 42 -6.52 -6.95 8.46
N ALA A 43 -6.32 -8.25 8.65
CA ALA A 43 -7.36 -9.21 9.05
C ALA A 43 -7.96 -8.80 10.40
N ASN A 44 -7.10 -8.48 11.36
CA ASN A 44 -7.53 -7.96 12.66
C ASN A 44 -8.25 -6.59 12.54
N ALA A 45 -7.77 -5.69 11.68
CA ALA A 45 -8.39 -4.37 11.48
C ALA A 45 -9.82 -4.45 10.90
N HIS A 46 -10.08 -5.46 10.08
CA HIS A 46 -11.36 -5.72 9.42
C HIS A 46 -12.23 -6.79 10.11
N ASN A 47 -11.71 -7.46 11.13
CA ASN A 47 -12.36 -8.61 11.78
C ASN A 47 -12.70 -9.73 10.78
N LEU A 48 -11.73 -10.04 9.91
CA LEU A 48 -11.75 -11.10 8.92
C LEU A 48 -10.64 -12.11 9.21
N SER A 49 -10.65 -13.25 8.53
CA SER A 49 -9.52 -14.17 8.48
C SER A 49 -8.46 -13.72 7.46
N VAL A 50 -7.22 -14.18 7.61
CA VAL A 50 -6.15 -13.91 6.64
C VAL A 50 -6.53 -14.41 5.24
N ASP A 51 -7.14 -15.60 5.15
CA ASP A 51 -7.58 -16.20 3.88
C ASP A 51 -8.62 -15.33 3.14
N GLU A 52 -9.37 -14.48 3.85
CA GLU A 52 -10.35 -13.56 3.24
C GLU A 52 -9.74 -12.28 2.67
N ILE A 53 -8.53 -11.91 3.10
CA ILE A 53 -7.87 -10.66 2.71
C ILE A 53 -6.60 -10.87 1.88
N GLU A 54 -6.01 -12.07 1.91
CA GLU A 54 -4.78 -12.36 1.17
C GLU A 54 -5.00 -12.15 -0.33
N GLY A 55 -4.14 -11.35 -0.98
CA GLY A 55 -4.22 -11.05 -2.41
C GLY A 55 -5.20 -9.93 -2.78
N THR A 56 -5.75 -9.21 -1.81
CA THR A 56 -6.64 -8.06 -2.02
C THR A 56 -6.00 -6.72 -1.63
N GLU A 57 -4.69 -6.73 -1.43
CA GLU A 57 -3.89 -5.53 -1.18
C GLU A 57 -3.79 -4.65 -2.42
N LEU A 58 -3.75 -3.34 -2.19
CA LEU A 58 -3.55 -2.39 -3.28
C LEU A 58 -2.06 -2.35 -3.66
N GLY A 59 -1.75 -2.84 -4.85
CA GLY A 59 -0.37 -2.89 -5.36
C GLY A 59 0.05 -1.61 -6.09
N PHE A 60 1.23 -1.10 -5.80
CA PHE A 60 1.83 0.07 -6.47
C PHE A 60 3.28 -0.21 -6.86
N THR A 61 3.67 0.12 -8.10
CA THR A 61 5.05 -0.04 -8.57
C THR A 61 5.58 1.26 -9.17
N ALA A 62 6.74 1.70 -8.71
CA ALA A 62 7.43 2.83 -9.30
C ALA A 62 8.03 2.43 -10.66
N PHE A 63 7.74 3.14 -11.74
CA PHE A 63 8.28 2.93 -13.08
C PHE A 63 8.50 4.27 -13.78
N ASP A 64 9.72 4.48 -14.31
CA ASP A 64 10.11 5.70 -15.05
C ASP A 64 9.73 7.03 -14.36
N GLY A 65 9.93 7.11 -13.05
CA GLY A 65 9.62 8.31 -12.26
C GLY A 65 8.14 8.48 -11.90
N LYS A 66 7.29 7.51 -12.25
CA LYS A 66 5.85 7.49 -11.96
C LYS A 66 5.47 6.30 -11.10
N TRP A 67 4.30 6.36 -10.46
CA TRP A 67 3.72 5.24 -9.73
C TRP A 67 2.53 4.68 -10.51
N LEU A 68 2.52 3.36 -10.67
CA LEU A 68 1.50 2.59 -11.37
C LEU A 68 0.72 1.76 -10.35
N SER A 69 -0.61 1.78 -10.37
CA SER A 69 -1.45 0.89 -9.57
C SER A 69 -1.69 -0.45 -10.29
N ASN A 70 -1.78 -1.54 -9.54
CA ASN A 70 -2.00 -2.89 -10.06
C ASN A 70 -3.49 -3.30 -10.06
N GLU A 71 -4.36 -2.48 -9.46
CA GLU A 71 -5.77 -2.78 -9.19
C GLU A 71 -6.71 -2.49 -10.37
N ILE A 72 -6.29 -1.62 -11.29
CA ILE A 72 -7.14 -1.15 -12.37
C ILE A 72 -6.54 -1.73 -13.66
N MET A 73 -7.38 -2.37 -14.48
CA MET A 73 -7.01 -2.80 -15.85
C MET A 73 -6.51 -1.62 -16.73
N ASP A 74 -6.62 -0.39 -16.23
CA ASP A 74 -5.93 0.81 -16.68
C ASP A 74 -4.92 1.22 -15.61
N ILE A 75 -3.64 1.26 -16.00
CA ILE A 75 -2.59 1.80 -15.15
C ILE A 75 -2.80 3.33 -15.05
N ASP A 76 -3.41 3.78 -13.96
CA ASP A 76 -3.56 5.20 -13.67
C ASP A 76 -2.30 5.75 -13.03
N GLU A 77 -1.77 6.82 -13.62
CA GLU A 77 -0.64 7.55 -13.07
C GLU A 77 -1.10 8.42 -11.90
N LEU A 78 -0.43 8.30 -10.75
CA LEU A 78 -0.60 9.23 -9.65
C LEU A 78 0.10 10.56 -9.97
N GLU A 79 -0.59 11.44 -10.69
CA GLU A 79 0.00 12.72 -11.18
C GLU A 79 -0.17 13.90 -10.21
N THR A 80 -1.14 13.85 -9.30
CA THR A 80 -1.55 15.05 -8.53
C THR A 80 -0.97 15.13 -7.12
N MET A 81 -0.40 14.03 -6.60
CA MET A 81 0.19 13.97 -5.27
C MET A 81 1.32 12.94 -5.18
N SER A 82 2.13 13.05 -4.13
CA SER A 82 3.16 12.04 -3.85
C SER A 82 2.55 10.69 -3.50
N ILE A 83 3.28 9.59 -3.75
CA ILE A 83 2.83 8.26 -3.34
C ILE A 83 2.61 8.19 -1.83
N GLU A 84 3.43 8.86 -1.02
CA GLU A 84 3.31 8.85 0.43
C GLU A 84 2.00 9.52 0.87
N GLU A 85 1.64 10.64 0.23
CA GLU A 85 0.38 11.33 0.48
C GLU A 85 -0.83 10.48 0.09
N TYR A 86 -0.76 9.80 -1.05
CA TYR A 86 -1.79 8.87 -1.51
C TYR A 86 -1.97 7.72 -0.51
N LEU A 87 -0.90 6.99 -0.19
CA LEU A 87 -0.94 5.86 0.74
C LEU A 87 -1.47 6.27 2.13
N SER A 88 -1.10 7.46 2.59
CA SER A 88 -1.52 7.99 3.90
C SER A 88 -3.01 8.34 3.98
N ASN A 89 -3.62 8.75 2.87
CA ASN A 89 -4.96 9.34 2.86
C ASN A 89 -5.97 8.57 2.02
N TYR A 90 -5.58 7.50 1.34
CA TYR A 90 -6.50 6.68 0.56
C TYR A 90 -7.66 6.19 1.43
N GLU A 91 -8.88 6.44 0.95
CA GLU A 91 -10.13 6.13 1.65
C GLU A 91 -11.00 5.09 0.92
N GLY A 92 -10.71 4.79 -0.36
CA GLY A 92 -11.24 3.64 -1.13
C GLY A 92 -12.75 3.48 -1.17
#